data_AF-A0A401P5M0-F1
#
_entry.id   AF-A0A401P5M0-F1
#
_cell.length_a   1.000
_cell.length_b   1.000
_cell.length_c   1.000
_cell.angle_alpha   90.00
_cell.angle_beta   90.00
_cell.angle_gamma   90.00
#
_symmetry.space_group_name_H-M   'P 1'
#
loop_
_entity.id
_entity.type
_entity.pdbx_description
1 polymer ?
#
loop_
_entity_poly.entity_id
_entity_poly.type
_entity_poly.pdbx_seq_one_letter_code
_entity_poly.pdbx_strand_id
1 'polypeptide(L)'
;MQAMQQKLEDFRDYRRLHKPPKVQEKCQLEINFNTLQTKLRLSNRPAFMPSEGKMVSDINNAWGSLEQAEKGYEEWLLNEIRRLERLDHLAEKFRQKAAIHEAWTNGKEEMLMAKDFETATLSEVKAILKKHEAFESDLAAHQDRVEQIAAIAQELNELDYWDSPSVNERCQKICDQWDNLGALTQKRRDALERTEKLLETIDQLYLEYAKRAAPFNNWMEGAMEDLQDTFIVHTIEEIQVRHLVPQRDHALMEENARQQSNERLRKQFATQANVIGPWIQTKMEEIGRISIEMHGTLEDQLNHLRQYEKSIVNYKPKIDQLEGDHQLIQEALIFDNKHTNYTMEHIRVGWEQLLTTIARTINEIENQVLTRDAKGISQEQMNEFRASFNHFDRSEAEFGRIMNIVDPNNMGVVTFQAFLDFMTRETTDTDTADQVMASFKVLAGDKNYITADELRRELPPDQAEYCIARMAPYSGPDAVPGSLDYMSFSTALYGESDL
;
A
#
# COMPACT_ATOMS: atom_id res chain seq x y z
N MET A 1 -34.88 -41.02 -18.54
CA MET A 1 -36.26 -41.41 -18.95
C MET A 1 -36.39 -42.87 -19.43
N GLN A 2 -35.68 -43.30 -20.48
CA GLN A 2 -35.87 -44.63 -21.11
C GLN A 2 -35.76 -45.83 -20.15
N ALA A 3 -34.80 -45.80 -19.22
CA ALA A 3 -34.65 -46.86 -18.22
C ALA A 3 -35.85 -46.99 -17.27
N MET A 4 -36.54 -45.89 -16.95
CA MET A 4 -37.74 -45.92 -16.10
C MET A 4 -38.97 -46.38 -16.88
N GLN A 5 -39.06 -46.06 -18.17
CA GLN A 5 -40.10 -46.62 -19.05
C GLN A 5 -39.99 -48.14 -19.17
N GLN A 6 -38.77 -48.67 -19.27
CA GLN A 6 -38.54 -50.12 -19.24
C GLN A 6 -39.02 -50.74 -17.91
N LYS A 7 -38.66 -50.13 -16.76
CA LYS A 7 -39.13 -50.60 -15.44
C LYS A 7 -40.66 -50.58 -15.30
N LEU A 8 -41.33 -49.59 -15.91
CA LEU A 8 -42.78 -49.54 -15.94
C LEU A 8 -43.37 -50.68 -16.78
N GLU A 9 -42.75 -51.00 -17.92
CA GLU A 9 -43.18 -52.12 -18.75
C GLU A 9 -42.95 -53.47 -18.06
N ASP A 10 -41.80 -53.66 -17.42
CA ASP A 10 -41.53 -54.84 -16.59
C ASP A 10 -42.57 -55.01 -15.47
N PHE A 11 -42.99 -53.90 -14.84
CA PHE A 11 -44.04 -53.91 -13.82
C PHE A 11 -45.43 -54.24 -14.39
N ARG A 12 -45.75 -53.76 -15.60
CA ARG A 12 -46.98 -54.12 -16.31
C ARG A 12 -47.00 -55.60 -16.67
N ASP A 13 -45.88 -56.14 -17.13
CA ASP A 13 -45.73 -57.57 -17.41
C ASP A 13 -45.86 -58.42 -16.15
N TYR A 14 -45.25 -58.00 -15.04
CA TYR A 14 -45.48 -58.61 -13.73
C TYR A 14 -46.97 -58.66 -13.36
N ARG A 15 -47.69 -57.53 -13.47
CA ARG A 15 -49.12 -57.45 -13.14
C ARG A 15 -50.02 -58.23 -14.10
N ARG A 16 -49.64 -58.34 -15.38
CA ARG A 16 -50.44 -58.97 -16.44
C ARG A 16 -50.23 -60.49 -16.52
N LEU A 17 -49.00 -60.95 -16.36
CA LEU A 17 -48.62 -62.35 -16.63
C LEU A 17 -48.27 -63.12 -15.36
N HIS A 18 -47.55 -62.49 -14.42
CA HIS A 18 -46.95 -63.20 -13.27
C HIS A 18 -47.84 -63.18 -12.01
N LYS A 19 -48.50 -62.06 -11.71
CA LYS A 19 -49.37 -61.91 -10.53
C LYS A 19 -50.69 -62.70 -10.61
N PRO A 20 -51.44 -62.71 -11.74
CA PRO A 20 -52.73 -63.38 -11.81
C PRO A 20 -52.73 -64.87 -11.43
N PRO A 21 -51.78 -65.73 -11.88
CA PRO A 21 -51.76 -67.12 -11.45
C PRO A 21 -51.51 -67.27 -9.94
N LYS A 22 -50.74 -66.36 -9.31
CA LYS A 22 -50.51 -66.37 -7.86
C LYS A 22 -51.73 -65.98 -7.04
N VAL A 23 -52.57 -65.09 -7.56
CA VAL A 23 -53.89 -64.79 -6.98
C VAL A 23 -54.77 -66.04 -6.99
N GLN A 24 -54.78 -66.78 -8.10
CA GLN A 24 -55.54 -68.02 -8.22
C GLN A 24 -55.02 -69.11 -7.28
N GLU A 25 -53.69 -69.27 -7.16
CA GLU A 25 -53.06 -70.19 -6.20
C GLU A 25 -53.46 -69.87 -4.75
N LYS A 26 -53.45 -68.60 -4.35
CA LYS A 26 -53.92 -68.15 -3.02
C LYS A 26 -55.37 -68.56 -2.76
N CYS A 27 -56.27 -68.28 -3.71
CA CYS A 27 -57.68 -68.65 -3.60
C CYS A 27 -57.85 -70.18 -3.52
N GLN A 28 -57.13 -70.93 -4.36
CA GLN A 28 -57.19 -72.39 -4.36
C GLN A 28 -56.67 -72.99 -3.05
N LEU A 29 -55.64 -72.42 -2.43
CA LEU A 29 -55.13 -72.84 -1.12
C LEU A 29 -56.20 -72.70 -0.03
N GLU A 30 -56.93 -71.58 -0.03
CA GLU A 30 -58.02 -71.34 0.91
C GLU A 30 -59.21 -72.32 0.69
N ILE A 31 -59.58 -72.56 -0.57
CA ILE A 31 -60.60 -73.57 -0.93
C ILE A 31 -60.20 -74.97 -0.46
N ASN A 32 -58.94 -75.35 -0.71
CA ASN A 32 -58.41 -76.65 -0.33
C ASN A 32 -58.41 -76.82 1.20
N PHE A 33 -58.00 -75.78 1.94
CA PHE A 33 -58.04 -75.77 3.39
C PHE A 33 -59.47 -75.94 3.92
N ASN A 34 -60.43 -75.15 3.42
CA ASN A 34 -61.84 -75.21 3.84
C ASN A 34 -62.49 -76.57 3.52
N THR A 35 -62.17 -77.15 2.37
CA THR A 35 -62.63 -78.48 1.96
C THR A 35 -62.05 -79.57 2.88
N LEU A 36 -60.75 -79.49 3.20
CA LEU A 36 -60.09 -80.41 4.11
C LEU A 36 -60.69 -80.35 5.52
N GLN A 37 -60.90 -79.14 6.06
CA GLN A 37 -61.55 -78.96 7.36
C GLN A 37 -62.94 -79.60 7.40
N THR A 38 -63.75 -79.39 6.36
CA THR A 38 -65.09 -79.97 6.26
C THR A 38 -65.05 -81.50 6.20
N LYS A 39 -64.13 -82.08 5.41
CA LYS A 39 -63.96 -83.55 5.32
C LYS A 39 -63.50 -84.16 6.65
N LEU A 40 -62.57 -83.52 7.36
CA LEU A 40 -62.10 -83.98 8.67
C LEU A 40 -63.22 -83.94 9.71
N ARG A 41 -64.03 -82.87 9.70
CA ARG A 41 -65.22 -82.75 10.56
C ARG A 41 -66.26 -83.84 10.30
N LEU A 42 -66.59 -84.11 9.04
CA LEU A 42 -67.56 -85.16 8.67
C LEU A 42 -67.09 -86.58 9.04
N SER A 43 -65.78 -86.79 9.16
CA SER A 43 -65.18 -88.09 9.54
C SER A 43 -64.82 -88.19 11.02
N ASN A 44 -65.27 -87.25 11.87
CA ASN A 44 -64.96 -87.17 13.31
C ASN A 44 -63.45 -87.20 13.62
N ARG A 45 -62.61 -86.62 12.74
CA ARG A 45 -61.16 -86.49 12.95
C ARG A 45 -60.80 -85.07 13.43
N PRO A 46 -59.72 -84.90 14.21
CA PRO A 46 -59.25 -83.58 14.62
C PRO A 46 -58.97 -82.66 13.43
N ALA A 47 -59.21 -81.36 13.61
CA ALA A 47 -58.93 -80.33 12.62
C ALA A 47 -57.42 -80.27 12.32
N PHE A 48 -57.07 -80.11 11.04
CA PHE A 48 -55.68 -79.91 10.63
C PHE A 48 -55.28 -78.46 10.89
N MET A 49 -54.21 -78.22 11.64
CA MET A 49 -53.62 -76.88 11.77
C MET A 49 -52.26 -76.85 11.06
N PRO A 50 -52.04 -75.91 10.12
CA PRO A 50 -50.73 -75.71 9.51
C PRO A 50 -49.66 -75.33 10.54
N SER A 51 -48.39 -75.55 10.19
CA SER A 51 -47.26 -75.08 10.99
C SER A 51 -47.31 -73.56 11.20
N GLU A 52 -46.75 -73.09 12.32
CA GLU A 52 -46.66 -71.67 12.66
C GLU A 52 -46.06 -70.83 11.50
N GLY A 53 -46.66 -69.68 11.22
CA GLY A 53 -46.30 -68.80 10.09
C GLY A 53 -46.82 -69.25 8.73
N LYS A 54 -47.51 -70.39 8.64
CA LYS A 54 -48.16 -70.90 7.42
C LYS A 54 -49.68 -70.99 7.58
N MET A 55 -50.26 -70.30 8.56
CA MET A 55 -51.71 -70.25 8.71
C MET A 55 -52.32 -69.41 7.57
N VAL A 56 -53.59 -69.68 7.25
CA VAL A 56 -54.31 -68.92 6.22
C VAL A 56 -54.38 -67.43 6.57
N SER A 57 -54.49 -67.09 7.86
CA SER A 57 -54.39 -65.71 8.37
C SER A 57 -53.03 -65.07 8.07
N ASP A 58 -51.93 -65.80 8.26
CA ASP A 58 -50.57 -65.30 8.04
C ASP A 58 -50.31 -65.06 6.56
N ILE A 59 -50.79 -65.97 5.70
CA ILE A 59 -50.72 -65.83 4.25
C ILE A 59 -51.54 -64.62 3.79
N ASN A 60 -52.73 -64.39 4.37
CA ASN A 60 -53.54 -63.21 4.07
C ASN A 60 -52.86 -61.91 4.50
N ASN A 61 -52.23 -61.89 5.68
CA ASN A 61 -51.46 -60.74 6.16
C ASN A 61 -50.25 -60.45 5.26
N ALA A 62 -49.46 -61.47 4.93
CA ALA A 62 -48.31 -61.35 4.03
C ALA A 62 -48.73 -60.88 2.62
N TRP A 63 -49.86 -61.37 2.12
CA TRP A 63 -50.45 -60.91 0.87
C TRP A 63 -50.87 -59.43 0.94
N GLY A 64 -51.46 -59.00 2.05
CA GLY A 64 -51.79 -57.58 2.27
C GLY A 64 -50.54 -56.68 2.28
N SER A 65 -49.45 -57.13 2.92
CA SER A 65 -48.16 -56.41 2.88
C SER A 65 -47.58 -56.34 1.46
N LEU A 66 -47.70 -57.41 0.67
CA LEU A 66 -47.30 -57.42 -0.74
C LEU A 66 -48.10 -56.39 -1.56
N GLU A 67 -49.43 -56.35 -1.40
CA GLU A 67 -50.28 -55.38 -2.10
C GLU A 67 -49.95 -53.93 -1.71
N GLN A 68 -49.61 -53.67 -0.45
CA GLN A 68 -49.15 -52.36 -0.01
C GLN A 68 -47.81 -51.97 -0.64
N ALA A 69 -46.85 -52.90 -0.69
CA ALA A 69 -45.56 -52.68 -1.32
C ALA A 69 -45.70 -52.42 -2.82
N GLU A 70 -46.56 -53.17 -3.51
CA GLU A 70 -46.87 -52.95 -4.93
C GLU A 70 -47.46 -51.57 -5.19
N LYS A 71 -48.40 -51.13 -4.35
CA LYS A 71 -48.97 -49.78 -4.45
C LYS A 71 -47.89 -48.70 -4.27
N GLY A 72 -47.02 -48.84 -3.27
CA GLY A 72 -45.93 -47.90 -3.05
C GLY A 72 -44.93 -47.87 -4.21
N TYR A 73 -44.62 -49.03 -4.81
CA TYR A 73 -43.75 -49.12 -5.98
C TYR A 73 -44.36 -48.48 -7.23
N GLU A 74 -45.66 -48.68 -7.47
CA GLU A 74 -46.40 -48.06 -8.58
C GLU A 74 -46.43 -46.52 -8.43
N GLU A 75 -46.74 -46.02 -7.23
CA GLU A 75 -46.72 -44.58 -6.94
C GLU A 75 -45.33 -43.97 -7.12
N TRP A 76 -44.28 -44.64 -6.64
CA TRP A 76 -42.89 -44.22 -6.82
C TRP A 76 -42.50 -44.16 -8.29
N LEU A 77 -42.78 -45.22 -9.08
CA LEU A 77 -42.47 -45.26 -10.51
C LEU A 77 -43.11 -44.11 -11.26
N LEU A 78 -44.40 -43.84 -11.02
CA LEU A 78 -45.13 -42.78 -11.70
C LEU A 78 -44.62 -41.38 -11.31
N ASN A 79 -44.28 -41.17 -10.04
CA ASN A 79 -43.68 -39.92 -9.57
C ASN A 79 -42.30 -39.68 -10.20
N GLU A 80 -41.47 -40.73 -10.26
CA GLU A 80 -40.13 -40.62 -10.81
C GLU A 80 -40.14 -40.38 -12.33
N ILE A 81 -41.05 -41.02 -13.07
CA ILE A 81 -41.23 -40.75 -14.50
C ILE A 81 -41.63 -39.29 -14.73
N ARG A 82 -42.61 -38.77 -13.98
CA ARG A 82 -43.02 -37.35 -14.08
C ARG A 82 -41.88 -36.39 -13.74
N ARG A 83 -41.08 -36.71 -12.71
CA ARG A 83 -39.91 -35.91 -12.32
C ARG A 83 -38.89 -35.86 -13.45
N LEU A 84 -38.54 -37.01 -14.04
CA LEU A 84 -37.59 -37.09 -15.15
C LEU A 84 -38.11 -36.40 -16.41
N GLU A 85 -39.40 -36.50 -16.73
CA GLU A 85 -40.02 -35.77 -17.84
C GLU A 85 -39.93 -34.25 -17.66
N ARG A 86 -40.20 -33.76 -16.44
CA ARG A 86 -40.03 -32.33 -16.11
C ARG A 86 -38.58 -31.89 -16.22
N LEU A 87 -37.64 -32.68 -15.70
CA LEU A 87 -36.21 -32.41 -15.80
C LEU A 87 -35.74 -32.31 -17.25
N ASP A 88 -36.11 -33.26 -18.10
CA ASP A 88 -35.72 -33.25 -19.52
C ASP A 88 -36.30 -32.03 -20.24
N HIS A 89 -37.55 -31.64 -19.94
CA HIS A 89 -38.18 -30.45 -20.50
C HIS A 89 -37.48 -29.15 -20.05
N LEU A 90 -37.21 -29.01 -18.75
CA LEU A 90 -36.53 -27.84 -18.20
C LEU A 90 -35.10 -27.72 -18.72
N ALA A 91 -34.37 -28.83 -18.82
CA ALA A 91 -33.00 -28.84 -19.32
C ALA A 91 -32.92 -28.44 -20.80
N GLU A 92 -33.84 -28.91 -21.64
CA GLU A 92 -33.95 -28.47 -23.03
C GLU A 92 -34.30 -26.97 -23.12
N LYS A 93 -35.27 -26.51 -22.31
CA LYS A 93 -35.67 -25.10 -22.25
C LYS A 93 -34.53 -24.19 -21.81
N PHE A 94 -33.74 -24.62 -20.81
CA PHE A 94 -32.53 -23.93 -20.37
C PHE A 94 -31.52 -23.85 -21.51
N ARG A 95 -31.19 -24.97 -22.17
CA ARG A 95 -30.23 -25.00 -23.28
C ARG A 95 -30.61 -24.05 -24.41
N GLN A 96 -31.89 -24.03 -24.80
CA GLN A 96 -32.39 -23.14 -25.84
C GLN A 96 -32.32 -21.66 -25.44
N LYS A 97 -32.83 -21.31 -24.25
CA LYS A 97 -32.84 -19.92 -23.78
C LYS A 97 -31.42 -19.37 -23.56
N ALA A 98 -30.54 -20.17 -22.96
CA ALA A 98 -29.14 -19.83 -22.76
C ALA A 98 -28.42 -19.59 -24.09
N ALA A 99 -28.56 -20.50 -25.07
CA ALA A 99 -27.92 -20.35 -26.38
C ALA A 99 -28.40 -19.09 -27.14
N ILE A 100 -29.70 -18.78 -27.08
CA ILE A 100 -30.25 -17.57 -27.70
C ILE A 100 -29.72 -16.31 -27.00
N HIS A 101 -29.56 -16.34 -25.68
CA HIS A 101 -29.02 -15.21 -24.93
C HIS A 101 -27.53 -14.98 -25.26
N GLU A 102 -26.72 -16.04 -25.22
CA GLU A 102 -25.28 -15.97 -25.56
C GLU A 102 -25.06 -15.49 -27.01
N ALA A 103 -25.88 -15.95 -27.95
CA ALA A 103 -25.81 -15.48 -29.33
C ALA A 103 -26.12 -13.98 -29.46
N TRP A 104 -27.00 -13.45 -28.60
CA TRP A 104 -27.30 -12.02 -28.57
C TRP A 104 -26.20 -11.21 -27.87
N THR A 105 -25.59 -11.72 -26.80
CA THR A 105 -24.50 -11.02 -26.07
C THR A 105 -23.19 -10.98 -26.85
N ASN A 106 -22.96 -11.91 -27.77
CA ASN A 106 -21.75 -11.97 -28.59
C ASN A 106 -21.46 -10.64 -29.31
N GLY A 107 -20.24 -10.11 -29.12
CA GLY A 107 -19.78 -8.85 -29.72
C GLY A 107 -20.32 -7.56 -29.09
N LYS A 108 -21.28 -7.63 -28.15
CA LYS A 108 -21.82 -6.43 -27.48
C LYS A 108 -20.80 -5.78 -26.55
N GLU A 109 -19.99 -6.57 -25.85
CA GLU A 109 -18.94 -6.03 -24.97
C GLU A 109 -17.90 -5.22 -25.77
N GLU A 110 -17.46 -5.74 -26.92
CA GLU A 110 -16.54 -5.05 -27.82
C GLU A 110 -17.14 -3.73 -28.34
N MET A 111 -18.42 -3.75 -28.73
CA MET A 111 -19.15 -2.55 -29.15
C MET A 111 -19.21 -1.51 -28.02
N LEU A 112 -19.44 -1.94 -26.77
CA LEU A 112 -19.53 -1.04 -25.61
C LEU A 112 -18.16 -0.45 -25.24
N MET A 113 -17.08 -1.22 -25.39
CA MET A 113 -15.71 -0.79 -25.11
C MET A 113 -15.10 0.11 -26.20
N ALA A 114 -15.73 0.21 -27.37
CA ALA A 114 -15.23 1.04 -28.46
C ALA A 114 -15.11 2.52 -28.05
N LYS A 115 -14.04 3.20 -28.49
CA LYS A 115 -13.77 4.61 -28.17
C LYS A 115 -14.04 5.54 -29.37
N ASP A 116 -15.02 5.19 -30.18
CA ASP A 116 -15.45 5.90 -31.39
C ASP A 116 -15.86 7.36 -31.14
N PHE A 117 -16.30 7.70 -29.92
CA PHE A 117 -16.70 9.05 -29.56
C PHE A 117 -15.54 10.00 -29.26
N GLU A 118 -14.31 9.52 -29.01
CA GLU A 118 -13.16 10.38 -28.65
C GLU A 118 -12.72 11.29 -29.82
N THR A 119 -12.89 10.84 -31.07
CA THR A 119 -12.51 11.59 -32.28
C THR A 119 -13.72 12.13 -33.06
N ALA A 120 -14.93 11.97 -32.53
CA ALA A 120 -16.17 12.31 -33.21
C ALA A 120 -16.53 13.80 -33.04
N THR A 121 -17.24 14.34 -34.02
CA THR A 121 -17.83 15.68 -33.97
C THR A 121 -19.09 15.72 -33.11
N LEU A 122 -19.56 16.91 -32.73
CA LEU A 122 -20.75 17.07 -31.87
C LEU A 122 -22.00 16.37 -32.44
N SER A 123 -22.23 16.46 -33.75
CA SER A 123 -23.37 15.80 -34.40
C SER A 123 -23.23 14.28 -34.42
N GLU A 124 -22.02 13.76 -34.61
CA GLU A 124 -21.71 12.33 -34.57
C GLU A 124 -21.87 11.76 -33.16
N VAL A 125 -21.35 12.45 -32.13
CA VAL A 125 -21.54 12.06 -30.73
C VAL A 125 -23.01 12.03 -30.36
N LYS A 126 -23.80 13.04 -30.75
CA LYS A 126 -25.27 13.05 -30.56
C LYS A 126 -25.97 11.88 -31.25
N ALA A 127 -25.52 11.52 -32.46
CA ALA A 127 -26.06 10.38 -33.18
C ALA A 127 -25.68 9.04 -32.49
N ILE A 128 -24.46 8.92 -31.97
CA ILE A 128 -24.00 7.75 -31.20
C ILE A 128 -24.80 7.64 -29.91
N LEU A 129 -25.01 8.73 -29.19
CA LEU A 129 -25.80 8.75 -27.94
C LEU A 129 -27.22 8.25 -28.20
N LYS A 130 -27.89 8.70 -29.26
CA LYS A 130 -29.23 8.22 -29.63
C LYS A 130 -29.26 6.72 -29.98
N LYS A 131 -28.21 6.21 -30.63
CA LYS A 131 -28.06 4.77 -30.87
C LYS A 131 -27.84 4.00 -29.57
N HIS A 132 -27.08 4.58 -28.63
CA HIS A 132 -26.83 4.02 -27.31
C HIS A 132 -28.11 3.95 -26.47
N GLU A 133 -28.97 4.97 -26.50
CA GLU A 133 -30.30 4.94 -25.86
C GLU A 133 -31.19 3.81 -26.42
N ALA A 134 -31.16 3.59 -27.74
CA ALA A 134 -31.88 2.48 -28.35
C ALA A 134 -31.34 1.12 -27.89
N PHE A 135 -30.01 1.01 -27.72
CA PHE A 135 -29.37 -0.17 -27.16
C PHE A 135 -29.75 -0.40 -25.70
N GLU A 136 -29.82 0.65 -24.87
CA GLU A 136 -30.27 0.55 -23.47
C GLU A 136 -31.71 0.06 -23.36
N SER A 137 -32.58 0.49 -24.27
CA SER A 137 -33.96 0.00 -24.34
C SER A 137 -34.02 -1.49 -24.73
N ASP A 138 -33.21 -1.92 -25.70
CA ASP A 138 -33.09 -3.34 -26.08
C ASP A 138 -32.54 -4.18 -24.93
N LEU A 139 -31.51 -3.68 -24.24
CA LEU A 139 -30.93 -4.32 -23.05
C LEU A 139 -32.00 -4.49 -21.96
N ALA A 140 -32.79 -3.46 -21.65
CA ALA A 140 -33.86 -3.58 -20.66
C ALA A 140 -34.92 -4.64 -21.03
N ALA A 141 -35.25 -4.79 -22.31
CA ALA A 141 -36.18 -5.82 -22.78
C ALA A 141 -35.66 -7.25 -22.62
N HIS A 142 -34.33 -7.43 -22.53
CA HIS A 142 -33.68 -8.72 -22.36
C HIS A 142 -33.53 -9.17 -20.88
N GLN A 143 -33.84 -8.29 -19.92
CA GLN A 143 -33.78 -8.57 -18.48
C GLN A 143 -34.61 -9.80 -18.07
N ASP A 144 -35.89 -9.83 -18.46
CA ASP A 144 -36.81 -10.95 -18.17
C ASP A 144 -36.27 -12.30 -18.68
N ARG A 145 -35.51 -12.29 -19.77
CA ARG A 145 -34.91 -13.53 -20.31
C ARG A 145 -33.83 -14.08 -19.39
N VAL A 146 -32.99 -13.23 -18.81
CA VAL A 146 -31.94 -13.63 -17.88
C VAL A 146 -32.56 -14.16 -16.59
N GLU A 147 -33.58 -13.48 -16.06
CA GLU A 147 -34.32 -13.91 -14.88
C GLU A 147 -34.97 -15.29 -15.08
N GLN A 148 -35.55 -15.54 -16.25
CA GLN A 148 -36.10 -16.86 -16.59
C GLN A 148 -35.03 -17.94 -16.71
N ILE A 149 -33.84 -17.64 -17.24
CA ILE A 149 -32.73 -18.60 -17.32
C ILE A 149 -32.29 -19.00 -15.91
N ALA A 150 -32.12 -18.01 -15.01
CA ALA A 150 -31.76 -18.24 -13.62
C ALA A 150 -32.83 -19.04 -12.86
N ALA A 151 -34.12 -18.70 -13.05
CA ALA A 151 -35.22 -19.43 -12.42
C ALA A 151 -35.29 -20.90 -12.87
N ILE A 152 -35.07 -21.18 -14.16
CA ILE A 152 -35.04 -22.56 -14.67
C ILE A 152 -33.83 -23.32 -14.12
N ALA A 153 -32.65 -22.68 -14.03
CA ALA A 153 -31.47 -23.30 -13.45
C ALA A 153 -31.68 -23.66 -11.96
N GLN A 154 -32.33 -22.77 -11.20
CA GLN A 154 -32.71 -23.04 -9.81
C GLN A 154 -33.68 -24.22 -9.70
N GLU A 155 -34.73 -24.25 -10.53
CA GLU A 155 -35.70 -25.35 -10.54
C GLU A 155 -35.04 -26.69 -10.91
N LEU A 156 -34.06 -26.70 -11.83
CA LEU A 156 -33.26 -27.89 -12.14
C LEU A 156 -32.44 -28.38 -10.94
N ASN A 157 -31.90 -27.46 -10.13
CA ASN A 157 -31.20 -27.83 -8.89
C ASN A 157 -32.13 -28.39 -7.82
N GLU A 158 -33.30 -27.78 -7.63
CA GLU A 158 -34.29 -28.26 -6.65
C GLU A 158 -34.80 -29.67 -6.97
N LEU A 159 -34.73 -30.07 -8.24
CA LEU A 159 -35.09 -31.40 -8.72
C LEU A 159 -33.90 -32.36 -8.79
N ASP A 160 -32.73 -32.02 -8.25
CA ASP A 160 -31.51 -32.83 -8.27
C ASP A 160 -31.14 -33.33 -9.69
N TYR A 161 -31.07 -32.39 -10.64
CA TYR A 161 -30.64 -32.70 -12.01
C TYR A 161 -29.18 -33.19 -12.04
N TRP A 162 -28.91 -34.23 -12.82
CA TRP A 162 -27.60 -34.87 -12.85
C TRP A 162 -26.47 -33.95 -13.34
N ASP A 163 -26.78 -33.01 -14.24
CA ASP A 163 -25.83 -32.02 -14.79
C ASP A 163 -26.02 -30.62 -14.20
N SER A 164 -26.62 -30.53 -13.01
CA SER A 164 -26.77 -29.29 -12.25
C SER A 164 -25.46 -28.47 -12.15
N PRO A 165 -24.27 -29.07 -11.92
CA PRO A 165 -23.02 -28.31 -11.87
C PRO A 165 -22.75 -27.53 -13.17
N SER A 166 -22.90 -28.16 -14.34
CA SER A 166 -22.66 -27.51 -15.63
C SER A 166 -23.71 -26.45 -15.95
N VAL A 167 -24.98 -26.71 -15.60
CA VAL A 167 -26.07 -25.74 -15.73
C VAL A 167 -25.81 -24.50 -14.88
N ASN A 168 -25.36 -24.69 -13.63
CA ASN A 168 -25.06 -23.59 -12.71
C ASN A 168 -23.85 -22.79 -13.15
N GLU A 169 -22.77 -23.45 -13.57
CA GLU A 169 -21.59 -22.76 -14.10
C GLU A 169 -21.96 -21.90 -15.33
N ARG A 170 -22.77 -22.44 -16.24
CA ARG A 170 -23.23 -21.70 -17.42
C ARG A 170 -24.17 -20.55 -17.04
N CYS A 171 -25.10 -20.76 -16.12
CA CYS A 171 -26.00 -19.72 -15.65
C CYS A 171 -25.22 -18.59 -14.97
N GLN A 172 -24.24 -18.92 -14.13
CA GLN A 172 -23.39 -17.94 -13.47
C GLN A 172 -22.63 -17.10 -14.48
N LYS A 173 -22.01 -17.72 -15.50
CA LYS A 173 -21.32 -17.00 -16.59
C LYS A 173 -22.26 -16.02 -17.31
N ILE A 174 -23.51 -16.41 -17.54
CA ILE A 174 -24.52 -15.54 -18.16
C ILE A 174 -24.87 -14.36 -17.25
N CYS A 175 -25.09 -14.60 -15.94
CA CYS A 175 -25.36 -13.54 -14.98
C CYS A 175 -24.17 -12.58 -14.82
N ASP A 176 -22.96 -13.10 -14.67
CA ASP A 176 -21.73 -12.30 -14.57
C ASP A 176 -21.52 -11.44 -15.82
N GLN A 177 -21.74 -12.02 -17.01
CA GLN A 177 -21.69 -11.29 -18.27
C GLN A 177 -22.77 -10.20 -18.35
N TRP A 178 -23.98 -10.48 -17.87
CA TRP A 178 -25.08 -9.53 -17.86
C TRP A 178 -24.79 -8.32 -16.96
N ASP A 179 -24.30 -8.57 -15.75
CA ASP A 179 -23.90 -7.51 -14.80
C ASP A 179 -22.77 -6.66 -15.38
N ASN A 180 -21.78 -7.30 -16.02
CA ASN A 180 -20.70 -6.61 -16.72
C ASN A 180 -21.21 -5.75 -17.89
N LEU A 181 -22.12 -6.28 -18.72
CA LEU A 181 -22.75 -5.53 -19.81
C LEU A 181 -23.51 -4.31 -19.28
N GLY A 182 -24.26 -4.45 -18.18
CA GLY A 182 -24.93 -3.33 -17.52
C GLY A 182 -23.95 -2.25 -17.06
N ALA A 183 -22.86 -2.65 -16.40
CA ALA A 183 -21.81 -1.73 -15.95
C ALA A 183 -21.10 -1.02 -17.11
N LEU A 184 -20.74 -1.76 -18.17
CA LEU A 184 -20.11 -1.20 -19.37
C LEU A 184 -21.04 -0.22 -20.10
N THR A 185 -22.34 -0.53 -20.16
CA THR A 185 -23.35 0.33 -20.78
C THR A 185 -23.45 1.67 -20.06
N GLN A 186 -23.52 1.66 -18.72
CA GLN A 186 -23.54 2.90 -17.93
C GLN A 186 -22.23 3.68 -18.07
N LYS A 187 -21.08 3.01 -17.99
CA LYS A 187 -19.77 3.65 -18.16
C LYS A 187 -19.64 4.32 -19.53
N ARG A 188 -20.16 3.69 -20.59
CA ARG A 188 -20.19 4.25 -21.94
C ARG A 188 -21.12 5.46 -22.03
N ARG A 189 -22.31 5.39 -21.43
CA ARG A 189 -23.28 6.50 -21.34
C ARG A 189 -22.63 7.74 -20.71
N ASP A 190 -22.02 7.57 -19.55
CA ASP A 190 -21.34 8.67 -18.83
C ASP A 190 -20.21 9.29 -19.66
N ALA A 191 -19.45 8.48 -20.40
CA ALA A 191 -18.38 8.95 -21.26
C ALA A 191 -18.91 9.72 -22.48
N LEU A 192 -20.00 9.25 -23.10
CA LEU A 192 -20.66 9.93 -24.21
C LEU A 192 -21.26 11.27 -23.77
N GLU A 193 -22.02 11.30 -22.68
CA GLU A 193 -22.61 12.53 -22.13
C GLU A 193 -21.53 13.56 -21.74
N ARG A 194 -20.40 13.10 -21.15
CA ARG A 194 -19.26 13.97 -20.85
C ARG A 194 -18.67 14.57 -22.12
N THR A 195 -18.47 13.76 -23.16
CA THR A 195 -17.87 14.21 -24.42
C THR A 195 -18.79 15.18 -25.17
N GLU A 196 -20.09 14.88 -25.21
CA GLU A 196 -21.11 15.77 -25.76
C GLU A 196 -21.05 17.15 -25.07
N LYS A 197 -21.07 17.18 -23.73
CA LYS A 197 -21.03 18.43 -22.96
C LYS A 197 -19.77 19.26 -23.24
N LEU A 198 -18.62 18.61 -23.39
CA LEU A 198 -17.36 19.30 -23.75
C LEU A 198 -17.47 19.93 -25.14
N LEU A 199 -17.95 19.17 -26.12
CA LEU A 199 -18.10 19.65 -27.49
C LEU A 199 -19.14 20.77 -27.60
N GLU A 200 -20.25 20.70 -26.86
CA GLU A 200 -21.24 21.80 -26.78
C GLU A 200 -20.63 23.07 -26.18
N THR A 201 -19.79 22.93 -25.15
CA THR A 201 -19.10 24.08 -24.53
C THR A 201 -18.13 24.73 -25.52
N ILE A 202 -17.38 23.92 -26.27
CA ILE A 202 -16.45 24.41 -27.31
C ILE A 202 -17.22 25.14 -28.41
N ASP A 203 -18.32 24.57 -28.91
CA ASP A 203 -19.16 25.20 -29.94
C ASP A 203 -19.74 26.53 -29.48
N GLN A 204 -20.21 26.60 -28.23
CA GLN A 204 -20.72 27.82 -27.62
C GLN A 204 -19.65 28.92 -27.53
N LEU A 205 -18.41 28.58 -27.16
CA LEU A 205 -17.29 29.52 -27.11
C LEU A 205 -16.90 30.00 -28.52
N TYR A 206 -16.87 29.10 -29.52
CA TYR A 206 -16.64 29.48 -30.91
C TYR A 206 -17.71 30.45 -31.41
N LEU A 207 -18.98 30.21 -31.07
CA LEU A 207 -20.08 31.08 -31.44
C LEU A 207 -19.97 32.46 -30.77
N GLU A 208 -19.61 32.51 -29.48
CA GLU A 208 -19.40 33.78 -28.77
C GLU A 208 -18.23 34.56 -29.39
N TYR A 209 -17.11 33.88 -29.65
CA TYR A 209 -15.96 34.48 -30.33
C TYR A 209 -16.36 35.03 -31.69
N ALA A 210 -17.03 34.24 -32.54
CA ALA A 210 -17.44 34.68 -33.88
C ALA A 210 -18.37 35.90 -33.82
N LYS A 211 -19.33 35.91 -32.88
CA LYS A 211 -20.25 37.05 -32.66
C LYS A 211 -19.53 38.33 -32.26
N ARG A 212 -18.45 38.24 -31.47
CA ARG A 212 -17.66 39.41 -31.02
C ARG A 212 -16.61 39.82 -32.03
N ALA A 213 -15.98 38.85 -32.69
CA ALA A 213 -14.93 39.05 -33.66
C ALA A 213 -15.45 39.74 -34.92
N ALA A 214 -16.66 39.43 -35.40
CA ALA A 214 -17.17 40.05 -36.63
C ALA A 214 -17.36 41.57 -36.51
N PRO A 215 -18.07 42.13 -35.50
CA PRO A 215 -18.16 43.58 -35.31
C PRO A 215 -16.80 44.22 -35.01
N PHE A 216 -15.93 43.53 -34.26
CA PHE A 216 -14.59 44.03 -33.94
C PHE A 216 -13.71 44.13 -35.18
N ASN A 217 -13.77 43.13 -36.08
CA ASN A 217 -13.05 43.15 -37.34
C ASN A 217 -13.54 44.30 -38.23
N ASN A 218 -14.86 44.48 -38.35
CA ASN A 218 -15.43 45.63 -39.08
C ASN A 218 -14.98 46.98 -38.49
N TRP A 219 -14.94 47.08 -37.15
CA TRP A 219 -14.42 48.28 -36.48
C TRP A 219 -12.93 48.50 -36.77
N MET A 220 -12.13 47.44 -36.79
CA MET A 220 -10.70 47.53 -37.11
C MET A 220 -10.49 47.96 -38.57
N GLU A 221 -11.26 47.41 -39.51
CA GLU A 221 -11.25 47.82 -40.92
C GLU A 221 -11.63 49.30 -41.07
N GLY A 222 -12.71 49.75 -40.43
CA GLY A 222 -13.11 51.15 -40.44
C GLY A 222 -12.08 52.07 -39.80
N ALA A 223 -11.50 51.68 -38.66
CA ALA A 223 -10.45 52.45 -38.02
C ALA A 223 -9.17 52.53 -38.86
N MET A 224 -8.82 51.47 -39.61
CA MET A 224 -7.72 51.50 -40.56
C MET A 224 -8.00 52.45 -41.73
N GLU A 225 -9.23 52.42 -42.27
CA GLU A 225 -9.67 53.34 -43.34
C GLU A 225 -9.61 54.80 -42.85
N ASP A 226 -10.17 55.10 -41.68
CA ASP A 226 -10.15 56.44 -41.07
C ASP A 226 -8.74 56.99 -40.82
N LEU A 227 -7.79 56.10 -40.49
CA LEU A 227 -6.38 56.44 -40.25
C LEU A 227 -5.60 56.62 -41.55
N GLN A 228 -6.00 55.93 -42.62
CA GLN A 228 -5.39 56.04 -43.95
C GLN A 228 -6.00 57.17 -44.79
N ASP A 229 -7.17 57.69 -44.39
CA ASP A 229 -7.84 58.76 -45.11
C ASP A 229 -7.00 60.04 -45.13
N THR A 230 -6.73 60.50 -46.36
CA THR A 230 -5.85 61.64 -46.63
C THR A 230 -6.70 62.90 -46.71
N PHE A 231 -6.71 63.69 -45.64
CA PHE A 231 -7.58 64.86 -45.54
C PHE A 231 -6.86 66.15 -45.91
N ILE A 232 -7.60 67.07 -46.53
CA ILE A 232 -7.19 68.45 -46.80
C ILE A 232 -8.03 69.33 -45.89
N VAL A 233 -7.36 70.04 -44.98
CA VAL A 233 -7.99 70.98 -44.03
C VAL A 233 -7.80 72.41 -44.51
N HIS A 234 -8.84 73.22 -44.35
CA HIS A 234 -8.87 74.61 -44.82
C HIS A 234 -9.07 75.62 -43.69
N THR A 235 -9.38 75.16 -42.46
CA THR A 235 -9.52 76.01 -41.27
C THR A 235 -8.95 75.35 -40.00
N ILE A 236 -8.61 76.16 -38.99
CA ILE A 236 -8.04 75.68 -37.70
C ILE A 236 -9.08 74.95 -36.82
N GLU A 237 -10.37 75.25 -36.98
CA GLU A 237 -11.47 74.61 -36.24
C GLU A 237 -11.68 73.14 -36.64
N GLU A 238 -11.34 72.76 -37.87
CA GLU A 238 -11.45 71.37 -38.38
C GLU A 238 -10.46 70.39 -37.70
N ILE A 239 -9.39 70.89 -37.05
CA ILE A 239 -8.35 70.09 -36.39
C ILE A 239 -8.74 69.70 -34.95
N GLN A 240 -9.65 70.43 -34.31
CA GLN A 240 -9.94 70.27 -32.87
C GLN A 240 -10.66 68.95 -32.52
N VAL A 241 -11.28 68.28 -33.48
CA VAL A 241 -11.98 66.98 -33.27
C VAL A 241 -11.00 65.79 -33.14
N ARG A 242 -9.71 65.94 -33.48
CA ARG A 242 -8.73 64.84 -33.62
C ARG A 242 -7.79 64.58 -32.42
N HIS A 243 -8.14 64.95 -31.20
CA HIS A 243 -7.28 64.71 -30.02
C HIS A 243 -7.11 63.23 -29.59
N LEU A 244 -7.89 62.29 -30.16
CA LEU A 244 -7.91 60.88 -29.72
C LEU A 244 -6.83 59.99 -30.36
N VAL A 245 -6.34 60.31 -31.57
CA VAL A 245 -5.33 59.49 -32.27
C VAL A 245 -3.94 59.61 -31.63
N PRO A 246 -3.41 60.82 -31.31
CA PRO A 246 -2.14 60.94 -30.59
C PRO A 246 -2.21 60.37 -29.17
N GLN A 247 -3.38 60.37 -28.53
CA GLN A 247 -3.59 59.77 -27.21
C GLN A 247 -3.53 58.25 -27.25
N ARG A 248 -4.01 57.61 -28.33
CA ARG A 248 -3.90 56.16 -28.53
C ARG A 248 -2.47 55.74 -28.82
N ASP A 249 -1.73 56.50 -29.63
CA ASP A 249 -0.30 56.23 -29.89
C ASP A 249 0.52 56.36 -28.60
N HIS A 250 0.20 57.34 -27.75
CA HIS A 250 0.80 57.49 -26.44
C HIS A 250 0.47 56.31 -25.51
N ALA A 251 -0.80 55.88 -25.44
CA ALA A 251 -1.20 54.75 -24.61
C ALA A 251 -0.57 53.42 -25.08
N LEU A 252 -0.41 53.24 -26.39
CA LEU A 252 0.24 52.05 -26.96
C LEU A 252 1.76 52.06 -26.72
N MET A 253 2.40 53.23 -26.78
CA MET A 253 3.80 53.39 -26.40
C MET A 253 4.02 53.12 -24.90
N GLU A 254 3.15 53.62 -24.03
CA GLU A 254 3.18 53.33 -22.59
C GLU A 254 3.02 51.85 -22.30
N GLU A 255 2.07 51.18 -22.96
CA GLU A 255 1.86 49.74 -22.78
C GLU A 255 3.05 48.92 -23.29
N ASN A 256 3.60 49.26 -24.46
CA ASN A 256 4.80 48.60 -24.98
C ASN A 256 6.01 48.82 -24.05
N ALA A 257 6.19 50.03 -23.51
CA ALA A 257 7.23 50.32 -22.54
C ALA A 257 7.03 49.50 -21.24
N ARG A 258 5.79 49.35 -20.78
CA ARG A 258 5.42 48.51 -19.63
C ARG A 258 5.77 47.04 -19.88
N GLN A 259 5.39 46.48 -21.03
CA GLN A 259 5.70 45.08 -21.37
C GLN A 259 7.21 44.84 -21.50
N GLN A 260 7.96 45.79 -22.08
CA GLN A 260 9.43 45.71 -22.14
C GLN A 260 10.07 45.77 -20.75
N SER A 261 9.55 46.63 -19.85
CA SER A 261 9.99 46.69 -18.46
C SER A 261 9.74 45.37 -17.74
N ASN A 262 8.54 44.79 -17.90
CA ASN A 262 8.16 43.51 -17.30
C ASN A 262 9.09 42.37 -17.76
N GLU A 263 9.42 42.30 -19.04
CA GLU A 263 10.35 41.30 -19.57
C GLU A 263 11.79 41.49 -19.04
N ARG A 264 12.23 42.74 -18.81
CA ARG A 264 13.53 43.03 -18.18
C ARG A 264 13.57 42.54 -16.74
N LEU A 265 12.51 42.81 -15.96
CA LEU A 265 12.40 42.34 -14.58
C LEU A 265 12.45 40.80 -14.50
N ARG A 266 11.69 40.11 -15.37
CA ARG A 266 11.72 38.63 -15.46
C ARG A 266 13.13 38.10 -15.70
N LYS A 267 13.85 38.67 -16.67
CA LYS A 267 15.23 38.26 -16.99
C LYS A 267 16.21 38.58 -15.87
N GLN A 268 16.07 39.74 -15.22
CA GLN A 268 16.94 40.15 -14.12
C GLN A 268 16.83 39.19 -12.94
N PHE A 269 15.60 38.89 -12.50
CA PHE A 269 15.34 37.90 -11.45
C PHE A 269 15.90 36.53 -11.83
N ALA A 270 15.59 36.04 -13.03
CA ALA A 270 16.03 34.73 -13.49
C ALA A 270 17.55 34.59 -13.54
N THR A 271 18.24 35.63 -14.01
CA THR A 271 19.72 35.64 -14.09
C THR A 271 20.34 35.48 -12.71
N GLN A 272 19.79 36.13 -11.69
CA GLN A 272 20.28 36.02 -10.32
C GLN A 272 19.87 34.70 -9.66
N ALA A 273 18.60 34.29 -9.78
CA ALA A 273 18.09 33.06 -9.20
C ALA A 273 18.82 31.81 -9.73
N ASN A 274 19.14 31.77 -11.03
CA ASN A 274 19.87 30.67 -11.65
C ASN A 274 21.34 30.55 -11.18
N VAL A 275 21.90 31.58 -10.55
CA VAL A 275 23.23 31.54 -9.92
C VAL A 275 23.10 31.22 -8.43
N ILE A 276 22.11 31.81 -7.75
CA ILE A 276 21.89 31.65 -6.31
C ILE A 276 21.46 30.22 -5.96
N GLY A 277 20.51 29.64 -6.70
CA GLY A 277 19.99 28.29 -6.42
C GLY A 277 21.10 27.23 -6.37
N PRO A 278 21.92 27.08 -7.43
CA PRO A 278 23.05 26.14 -7.42
C PRO A 278 24.11 26.45 -6.35
N TRP A 279 24.33 27.73 -6.03
CA TRP A 279 25.27 28.12 -4.98
C TRP A 279 24.82 27.62 -3.60
N ILE A 280 23.52 27.72 -3.29
CA ILE A 280 22.94 27.19 -2.04
C ILE A 280 23.12 25.67 -1.98
N GLN A 281 22.81 24.95 -3.07
CA GLN A 281 22.98 23.50 -3.15
C GLN A 281 24.45 23.09 -2.92
N THR A 282 25.38 23.75 -3.60
CA THR A 282 26.82 23.47 -3.47
C THR A 282 27.28 23.68 -2.03
N LYS A 283 26.84 24.77 -1.37
CA LYS A 283 27.20 25.04 0.02
C LYS A 283 26.59 24.04 1.00
N MET A 284 25.35 23.60 0.78
CA MET A 284 24.74 22.53 1.57
C MET A 284 25.54 21.23 1.47
N GLU A 285 25.98 20.84 0.27
CA GLU A 285 26.82 19.66 0.06
C GLU A 285 28.20 19.77 0.71
N GLU A 286 28.84 20.95 0.63
CA GLU A 286 30.13 21.20 1.28
C GLU A 286 30.05 21.09 2.81
N ILE A 287 28.98 21.62 3.43
CA ILE A 287 28.74 21.47 4.87
C ILE A 287 28.50 19.99 5.22
N GLY A 288 27.70 19.28 4.41
CA GLY A 288 27.46 17.85 4.60
C GLY A 288 28.73 17.01 4.52
N ARG A 289 29.66 17.33 3.61
CA ARG A 289 30.94 16.63 3.50
C ARG A 289 31.82 16.79 4.74
N ILE A 290 31.83 17.95 5.40
CA ILE A 290 32.62 18.14 6.64
C ILE A 290 32.15 17.17 7.74
N SER A 291 30.84 16.95 7.85
CA SER A 291 30.28 16.01 8.83
C SER A 291 30.61 14.54 8.52
N ILE A 292 30.78 14.19 7.25
CA ILE A 292 30.97 12.80 6.79
C ILE A 292 32.46 12.43 6.71
N GLU A 293 33.30 13.32 6.18
CA GLU A 293 34.67 12.98 5.81
C GLU A 293 35.64 12.93 6.99
N MET A 294 35.24 13.32 8.22
CA MET A 294 35.97 13.21 9.50
C MET A 294 37.48 13.52 9.48
N HIS A 295 38.00 14.19 8.45
CA HIS A 295 39.40 14.51 8.29
C HIS A 295 39.74 15.79 9.06
N GLY A 296 40.90 15.79 9.73
CA GLY A 296 41.38 16.92 10.52
C GLY A 296 40.93 16.94 11.98
N THR A 297 41.43 17.93 12.73
CA THR A 297 41.03 18.15 14.13
C THR A 297 39.61 18.73 14.19
N LEU A 298 38.94 18.62 15.34
CA LEU A 298 37.62 19.26 15.52
C LEU A 298 37.73 20.79 15.36
N GLU A 299 38.89 21.35 15.73
CA GLU A 299 39.25 22.76 15.55
C GLU A 299 39.36 23.14 14.07
N ASP A 300 39.96 22.30 13.23
CA ASP A 300 40.06 22.54 11.78
C ASP A 300 38.68 22.50 11.12
N GLN A 301 37.84 21.53 11.52
CA GLN A 301 36.46 21.41 11.04
C GLN A 301 35.62 22.63 11.45
N LEU A 302 35.74 23.06 12.71
CA LEU A 302 35.09 24.26 13.21
C LEU A 302 35.58 25.51 12.46
N ASN A 303 36.89 25.63 12.20
CA ASN A 303 37.45 26.73 11.42
C ASN A 303 36.89 26.78 9.99
N HIS A 304 36.77 25.64 9.31
CA HIS A 304 36.15 25.57 7.98
C HIS A 304 34.66 25.96 8.01
N LEU A 305 33.90 25.48 8.99
CA LEU A 305 32.49 25.85 9.16
C LEU A 305 32.34 27.35 9.44
N ARG A 306 33.19 27.94 10.27
CA ARG A 306 33.21 29.41 10.51
C ARG A 306 33.57 30.20 9.25
N GLN A 307 34.43 29.67 8.38
CA GLN A 307 34.72 30.28 7.07
C GLN A 307 33.52 30.21 6.13
N TYR A 308 32.80 29.08 6.11
CA TYR A 308 31.56 28.95 5.34
C TYR A 308 30.45 29.85 5.87
N GLU A 309 30.30 29.98 7.19
CA GLU A 309 29.37 30.91 7.82
C GLU A 309 29.66 32.34 7.38
N LYS A 310 30.92 32.77 7.40
CA LYS A 310 31.34 34.07 6.88
C LYS A 310 31.04 34.23 5.39
N SER A 311 31.26 33.18 4.59
CA SER A 311 30.93 33.19 3.15
C SER A 311 29.42 33.34 2.92
N ILE A 312 28.58 32.71 3.74
CA ILE A 312 27.11 32.79 3.66
C ILE A 312 26.65 34.19 4.06
N VAL A 313 27.15 34.73 5.17
CA VAL A 313 26.84 36.10 5.60
C VAL A 313 27.23 37.11 4.51
N ASN A 314 28.39 36.95 3.85
CA ASN A 314 28.82 37.82 2.77
C ASN A 314 27.95 37.69 1.50
N TYR A 315 27.25 36.58 1.31
CA TYR A 315 26.39 36.35 0.15
C TYR A 315 24.96 36.87 0.35
N LYS A 316 24.57 37.15 1.61
CA LYS A 316 23.26 37.70 2.00
C LYS A 316 22.79 38.90 1.17
N PRO A 317 23.64 39.90 0.83
CA PRO A 317 23.20 41.04 0.02
C PRO A 317 22.65 40.66 -1.36
N LYS A 318 23.11 39.54 -1.95
CA LYS A 318 22.57 39.06 -3.23
C LYS A 318 21.19 38.43 -3.08
N ILE A 319 20.91 37.81 -1.93
CA ILE A 319 19.56 37.32 -1.60
C ILE A 319 18.63 38.52 -1.41
N ASP A 320 19.10 39.56 -0.73
CA ASP A 320 18.32 40.80 -0.52
C ASP A 320 18.07 41.54 -1.84
N GLN A 321 19.03 41.53 -2.76
CA GLN A 321 18.83 42.05 -4.11
C GLN A 321 17.78 41.26 -4.89
N LEU A 322 17.83 39.91 -4.84
CA LEU A 322 16.84 39.06 -5.49
C LEU A 322 15.43 39.26 -4.90
N GLU A 323 15.34 39.44 -3.58
CA GLU A 323 14.11 39.78 -2.87
C GLU A 323 13.54 41.13 -3.35
N GLY A 324 14.40 42.14 -3.51
CA GLY A 324 14.02 43.42 -4.10
C GLY A 324 13.52 43.28 -5.54
N ASP A 325 14.20 42.49 -6.37
CA ASP A 325 13.76 42.22 -7.75
C ASP A 325 12.42 41.46 -7.78
N HIS A 326 12.19 40.54 -6.83
CA HIS A 326 10.91 39.85 -6.69
C HIS A 326 9.80 40.80 -6.28
N GLN A 327 10.07 41.73 -5.35
CA GLN A 327 9.11 42.75 -4.96
C GLN A 327 8.69 43.62 -6.15
N LEU A 328 9.64 44.06 -6.99
CA LEU A 328 9.34 44.81 -8.21
C LEU A 328 8.47 44.01 -9.20
N ILE A 329 8.72 42.70 -9.32
CA ILE A 329 7.91 41.79 -10.15
C ILE A 329 6.47 41.67 -9.61
N GLN A 330 6.31 41.57 -8.28
CA GLN A 330 4.99 41.50 -7.63
C GLN A 330 4.22 42.82 -7.76
N GLU A 331 4.88 43.96 -7.56
CA GLU A 331 4.30 45.30 -7.74
C GLU A 331 3.88 45.54 -9.20
N ALA A 332 4.59 44.94 -10.16
CA ALA A 332 4.23 44.93 -11.57
C ALA A 332 3.16 43.88 -11.96
N LEU A 333 2.63 43.11 -10.99
CA LEU A 333 1.61 42.06 -11.16
C LEU A 333 2.03 40.95 -12.14
N ILE A 334 3.31 40.59 -12.13
CA ILE A 334 3.87 39.52 -12.96
C ILE A 334 3.97 38.25 -12.10
N PHE A 335 3.29 37.18 -12.51
CA PHE A 335 3.24 35.92 -11.74
C PHE A 335 3.99 34.76 -12.39
N ASP A 336 4.43 34.92 -13.63
CA ASP A 336 5.12 33.91 -14.41
C ASP A 336 6.53 34.36 -14.80
N ASN A 337 7.48 33.41 -14.77
CA ASN A 337 8.83 33.64 -15.28
C ASN A 337 9.34 32.42 -16.04
N LYS A 338 9.28 32.49 -17.37
CA LYS A 338 9.76 31.43 -18.28
C LYS A 338 11.28 31.26 -18.33
N HIS A 339 12.06 32.15 -17.69
CA HIS A 339 13.53 32.18 -17.80
C HIS A 339 14.25 31.46 -16.64
N THR A 340 13.51 30.97 -15.64
CA THR A 340 14.07 30.21 -14.52
C THR A 340 13.06 29.23 -13.96
N ASN A 341 13.55 28.09 -13.47
CA ASN A 341 12.74 27.13 -12.72
C ASN A 341 12.74 27.40 -11.21
N TYR A 342 13.58 28.34 -10.75
CA TYR A 342 13.64 28.75 -9.34
C TYR A 342 12.61 29.84 -9.08
N THR A 343 11.75 29.59 -8.10
CA THR A 343 10.84 30.62 -7.57
C THR A 343 11.48 31.27 -6.35
N MET A 344 11.02 32.47 -5.96
CA MET A 344 11.54 33.12 -4.75
C MET A 344 11.37 32.24 -3.52
N GLU A 345 10.26 31.50 -3.43
CA GLU A 345 10.01 30.56 -2.34
C GLU A 345 11.07 29.45 -2.25
N HIS A 346 11.45 28.84 -3.38
CA HIS A 346 12.52 27.84 -3.40
C HIS A 346 13.85 28.42 -2.88
N ILE A 347 14.16 29.67 -3.23
CA ILE A 347 15.39 30.34 -2.77
C ILE A 347 15.32 30.68 -1.28
N ARG A 348 14.18 31.18 -0.76
CA ARG A 348 14.00 31.48 0.67
C ARG A 348 14.16 30.23 1.51
N VAL A 349 13.42 29.16 1.19
CA VAL A 349 13.49 27.90 1.91
C VAL A 349 14.90 27.32 1.88
N GLY A 350 15.54 27.28 0.69
CA GLY A 350 16.91 26.80 0.56
C GLY A 350 17.91 27.62 1.38
N TRP A 351 17.76 28.94 1.41
CA TRP A 351 18.62 29.84 2.18
C TRP A 351 18.45 29.70 3.69
N GLU A 352 17.20 29.65 4.18
CA GLU A 352 16.90 29.44 5.60
C GLU A 352 17.36 28.06 6.09
N GLN A 353 17.18 27.04 5.26
CA GLN A 353 17.69 25.70 5.53
C GLN A 353 19.21 25.69 5.61
N LEU A 354 19.91 26.40 4.72
CA LEU A 354 21.37 26.54 4.74
C LEU A 354 21.85 27.21 6.03
N LEU A 355 21.22 28.31 6.45
CA LEU A 355 21.53 29.00 7.71
C LEU A 355 21.32 28.10 8.94
N THR A 356 20.20 27.37 8.96
CA THR A 356 19.89 26.45 10.05
C THR A 356 20.87 25.28 10.10
N THR A 357 21.23 24.75 8.93
CA THR A 357 22.15 23.61 8.81
C THR A 357 23.53 23.99 9.31
N ILE A 358 24.10 25.11 8.85
CA ILE A 358 25.42 25.53 9.31
C ILE A 358 25.46 25.85 10.81
N ALA A 359 24.43 26.52 11.33
CA ALA A 359 24.33 26.82 12.76
C ALA A 359 24.25 25.55 13.61
N ARG A 360 23.47 24.55 13.16
CA ARG A 360 23.36 23.25 13.83
C ARG A 360 24.69 22.50 13.79
N THR A 361 25.32 22.39 12.62
CA THR A 361 26.60 21.68 12.48
C THR A 361 27.70 22.34 13.31
N ILE A 362 27.77 23.67 13.36
CA ILE A 362 28.71 24.39 14.24
C ILE A 362 28.46 24.02 15.71
N ASN A 363 27.21 24.10 16.18
CA ASN A 363 26.86 23.78 17.56
C ASN A 363 27.16 22.31 17.90
N GLU A 364 26.88 21.38 16.98
CA GLU A 364 27.23 19.98 17.11
C GLU A 364 28.75 19.79 17.30
N ILE A 365 29.58 20.40 16.45
CA ILE A 365 31.05 20.33 16.57
C ILE A 365 31.54 21.03 17.86
N GLU A 366 30.97 22.16 18.26
CA GLU A 366 31.31 22.84 19.52
C GLU A 366 31.01 21.97 20.74
N ASN A 367 29.87 21.28 20.76
CA ASN A 367 29.54 20.32 21.82
C ASN A 367 30.49 19.11 21.81
N GLN A 368 30.92 18.65 20.63
CA GLN A 368 31.92 17.59 20.50
C GLN A 368 33.26 18.00 21.10
N VAL A 369 33.72 19.24 20.84
CA VAL A 369 34.95 19.80 21.43
C VAL A 369 34.84 19.86 22.95
N LEU A 370 33.74 20.43 23.48
CA LEU A 370 33.51 20.52 24.93
C LEU A 370 33.51 19.16 25.61
N THR A 371 32.89 18.16 24.98
CA THR A 371 32.81 16.79 25.50
C THR A 371 34.18 16.13 25.54
N ARG A 372 34.97 16.27 24.45
CA ARG A 372 36.34 15.77 24.37
C ARG A 372 37.20 16.36 25.49
N ASP A 373 37.11 17.68 25.67
CA ASP A 373 37.91 18.41 26.65
C ASP A 373 37.51 18.09 28.10
N ALA A 374 36.20 17.95 28.37
CA ALA A 374 35.69 17.56 29.69
C ALA A 374 36.15 16.15 30.12
N LYS A 375 36.38 15.25 29.16
CA LYS A 375 36.89 13.90 29.41
C LYS A 375 38.42 13.80 29.35
N GLY A 376 39.12 14.89 29.00
CA GLY A 376 40.58 14.90 28.90
C GLY A 376 41.14 14.02 27.77
N ILE A 377 40.38 13.80 26.69
CA ILE A 377 40.78 12.91 25.59
C ILE A 377 41.77 13.64 24.67
N SER A 378 42.92 13.03 24.40
CA SER A 378 43.92 13.60 23.48
C SER A 378 43.47 13.51 22.02
N GLN A 379 44.01 14.37 21.15
CA GLN A 379 43.69 14.33 19.72
C GLN A 379 44.12 13.00 19.05
N GLU A 380 45.17 12.35 19.56
CA GLU A 380 45.63 11.04 19.10
C GLU A 380 44.65 9.93 19.49
N GLN A 381 44.23 9.90 20.77
CA GLN A 381 43.19 8.97 21.23
C GLN A 381 41.87 9.16 20.47
N MET A 382 41.54 10.41 20.16
CA MET A 382 40.34 10.72 19.38
C MET A 382 40.44 10.22 17.94
N ASN A 383 41.62 10.34 17.32
CA ASN A 383 41.88 9.79 16.00
C ASN A 383 41.88 8.26 16.01
N GLU A 384 42.36 7.62 17.08
CA GLU A 384 42.26 6.17 17.29
C GLU A 384 40.81 5.71 17.44
N PHE A 385 40.00 6.41 18.24
CA PHE A 385 38.57 6.12 18.37
C PHE A 385 37.86 6.23 17.02
N ARG A 386 38.17 7.26 16.23
CA ARG A 386 37.65 7.44 14.85
C ARG A 386 38.12 6.33 13.90
N ALA A 387 39.38 5.94 13.96
CA ALA A 387 39.93 4.87 13.13
C ALA A 387 39.33 3.50 13.49
N SER A 388 39.08 3.25 14.78
CA SER A 388 38.42 2.04 15.25
C SER A 388 36.96 1.95 14.77
N PHE A 389 36.26 3.09 14.66
CA PHE A 389 34.90 3.15 14.12
C PHE A 389 34.82 2.64 12.67
N ASN A 390 35.75 3.02 11.81
CA ASN A 390 35.85 2.48 10.43
C ASN A 390 36.15 0.97 10.39
N HIS A 391 36.57 0.37 11.52
CA HIS A 391 36.91 -1.04 11.62
C HIS A 391 35.76 -1.92 12.16
N PHE A 392 34.80 -1.33 12.89
CA PHE A 392 33.62 -2.04 13.44
C PHE A 392 32.58 -2.42 12.38
N ASP A 393 32.74 -1.98 11.13
CA ASP A 393 31.84 -2.21 9.99
C ASP A 393 31.91 -3.64 9.40
N ARG A 394 32.28 -4.66 10.19
CA ARG A 394 32.59 -6.02 9.69
C ARG A 394 31.87 -7.20 10.36
N SER A 395 31.04 -7.03 11.42
CA SER A 395 30.18 -8.13 11.90
C SER A 395 28.88 -7.68 12.61
N GLU A 396 27.76 -8.26 12.22
CA GLU A 396 26.38 -7.89 12.66
C GLU A 396 26.09 -8.20 14.14
N ALA A 397 26.67 -9.26 14.70
CA ALA A 397 26.32 -9.76 16.03
C ALA A 397 26.98 -8.97 17.18
N GLU A 398 28.20 -8.47 16.96
CA GLU A 398 28.91 -7.62 17.90
C GLU A 398 28.33 -6.20 17.89
N PHE A 399 28.01 -5.70 16.70
CA PHE A 399 27.35 -4.42 16.48
C PHE A 399 26.01 -4.33 17.23
N GLY A 400 25.18 -5.38 17.19
CA GLY A 400 23.90 -5.42 17.90
C GLY A 400 24.01 -5.32 19.42
N ARG A 401 25.08 -5.87 20.02
CA ARG A 401 25.32 -5.72 21.48
C ARG A 401 25.79 -4.32 21.85
N ILE A 402 26.68 -3.74 21.04
CA ILE A 402 27.20 -2.39 21.26
C ILE A 402 26.07 -1.37 21.13
N MET A 403 25.22 -1.47 20.10
CA MET A 403 24.08 -0.56 19.89
C MET A 403 23.11 -0.51 21.06
N ASN A 404 22.84 -1.63 21.74
CA ASN A 404 21.99 -1.63 22.94
C ASN A 404 22.58 -0.82 24.12
N ILE A 405 23.90 -0.65 24.15
CA ILE A 405 24.61 0.12 25.19
C ILE A 405 24.67 1.60 24.82
N VAL A 406 24.97 1.92 23.55
CA VAL A 406 25.19 3.30 23.11
C VAL A 406 23.94 4.01 22.58
N ASP A 407 22.89 3.26 22.23
CA ASP A 407 21.55 3.75 21.85
C ASP A 407 20.45 2.94 22.56
N PRO A 408 20.30 3.10 23.90
CA PRO A 408 19.30 2.36 24.67
C PRO A 408 17.85 2.70 24.28
N ASN A 409 17.63 3.81 23.56
CA ASN A 409 16.31 4.23 23.09
C ASN A 409 15.98 3.68 21.69
N ASN A 410 16.92 2.98 21.06
CA ASN A 410 16.77 2.35 19.75
C ASN A 410 16.30 3.35 18.67
N MET A 411 16.84 4.58 18.73
CA MET A 411 16.53 5.64 17.75
C MET A 411 17.28 5.44 16.44
N GLY A 412 18.21 4.50 16.37
CA GLY A 412 19.05 4.22 15.22
C GLY A 412 20.17 5.25 15.03
N VAL A 413 20.47 6.07 16.05
CA VAL A 413 21.48 7.13 15.99
C VAL A 413 22.25 7.17 17.32
N VAL A 414 23.57 6.99 17.25
CA VAL A 414 24.46 7.05 18.42
C VAL A 414 24.96 8.47 18.62
N THR A 415 24.69 9.06 19.79
CA THR A 415 25.23 10.38 20.11
C THR A 415 26.74 10.30 20.36
N PHE A 416 27.45 11.37 19.99
CA PHE A 416 28.90 11.45 20.18
C PHE A 416 29.32 11.27 21.65
N GLN A 417 28.50 11.74 22.58
CA GLN A 417 28.70 11.55 24.02
C GLN A 417 28.67 10.06 24.40
N ALA A 418 27.61 9.35 24.01
CA ALA A 418 27.44 7.93 24.30
C ALA A 418 28.54 7.08 23.65
N PHE A 419 28.95 7.45 22.43
CA PHE A 419 30.10 6.84 21.76
C PHE A 419 31.39 7.01 22.57
N LEU A 420 31.70 8.24 23.00
CA LEU A 420 32.90 8.49 23.78
C LEU A 420 32.86 7.77 25.13
N ASP A 421 31.71 7.74 25.83
CA ASP A 421 31.56 7.03 27.10
C ASP A 421 31.89 5.53 26.95
N PHE A 422 31.40 4.91 25.87
CA PHE A 422 31.70 3.52 25.57
C PHE A 422 33.19 3.29 25.29
N MET A 423 33.80 4.08 24.39
CA MET A 423 35.20 3.91 24.00
C MET A 423 36.16 4.17 25.16
N THR A 424 35.86 5.14 26.04
CA THR A 424 36.67 5.38 27.24
C THR A 424 36.55 4.25 28.26
N ARG A 425 35.40 3.59 28.37
CA ARG A 425 35.19 2.50 29.32
C ARG A 425 35.93 1.22 28.90
N GLU A 426 35.88 0.88 27.62
CA GLU A 426 36.58 -0.29 27.06
C GLU A 426 38.11 -0.16 27.16
N THR A 427 38.65 1.06 27.14
CA THR A 427 40.10 1.28 27.21
C THR A 427 40.68 1.34 28.63
N THR A 428 39.85 1.53 29.67
CA THR A 428 40.31 1.64 31.07
C THR A 428 40.47 0.33 31.84
N ASP A 429 39.77 -0.75 31.48
CA ASP A 429 39.76 -2.01 32.25
C ASP A 429 40.85 -3.02 31.80
N THR A 430 42.13 -2.69 31.98
CA THR A 430 43.24 -3.61 31.62
C THR A 430 44.24 -3.99 32.74
N ASP A 431 44.10 -3.49 33.97
CA ASP A 431 45.03 -3.87 35.07
C ASP A 431 44.57 -5.13 35.83
N THR A 432 45.45 -6.15 35.93
CA THR A 432 45.15 -7.47 36.53
C THR A 432 45.79 -7.65 37.92
N ALA A 433 45.20 -8.53 38.75
CA ALA A 433 45.67 -8.85 40.11
C ALA A 433 47.18 -9.17 40.20
N ASP A 434 47.71 -9.83 39.17
CA ASP A 434 49.12 -10.23 39.09
C ASP A 434 50.07 -9.05 38.95
N GLN A 435 49.65 -7.98 38.26
CA GLN A 435 50.47 -6.76 38.11
C GLN A 435 50.53 -5.96 39.41
N VAL A 436 49.44 -5.92 40.17
CA VAL A 436 49.40 -5.30 41.50
C VAL A 436 50.23 -6.11 42.49
N MET A 437 50.14 -7.45 42.45
CA MET A 437 50.96 -8.33 43.27
C MET A 437 52.46 -8.18 42.97
N ALA A 438 52.84 -8.05 41.68
CA ALA A 438 54.22 -7.80 41.28
C ALA A 438 54.73 -6.44 41.82
N SER A 439 53.87 -5.42 41.83
CA SER A 439 54.20 -4.09 42.36
C SER A 439 54.48 -4.14 43.87
N PHE A 440 53.64 -4.84 44.65
CA PHE A 440 53.91 -5.03 46.08
C PHE A 440 55.16 -5.87 46.36
N LYS A 441 55.47 -6.84 45.50
CA LYS A 441 56.72 -7.63 45.61
C LYS A 441 57.98 -6.77 45.45
N VAL A 442 57.94 -5.79 44.55
CA VAL A 442 59.04 -4.82 44.40
C VAL A 442 59.15 -3.93 45.65
N LEU A 443 58.03 -3.44 46.18
CA LEU A 443 58.00 -2.63 47.41
C LEU A 443 58.53 -3.39 48.63
N ALA A 444 58.25 -4.70 48.72
CA ALA A 444 58.74 -5.58 49.78
C ALA A 444 60.22 -5.97 49.63
N GLY A 445 60.87 -5.62 48.50
CA GLY A 445 62.24 -6.01 48.21
C GLY A 445 62.41 -7.53 48.04
N ASP A 446 61.52 -8.14 47.23
CA ASP A 446 61.46 -9.59 46.94
C ASP A 446 61.13 -10.51 48.13
N LYS A 447 60.75 -9.94 49.29
CA LYS A 447 60.22 -10.70 50.42
C LYS A 447 58.76 -11.05 50.17
N ASN A 448 58.30 -12.18 50.71
CA ASN A 448 56.90 -12.62 50.61
C ASN A 448 55.98 -11.91 51.60
N TYR A 449 56.48 -10.90 52.32
CA TYR A 449 55.74 -10.10 53.28
C TYR A 449 56.20 -8.64 53.18
N ILE A 450 55.34 -7.71 53.58
CA ILE A 450 55.67 -6.28 53.68
C ILE A 450 55.37 -5.77 55.09
N THR A 451 56.16 -4.84 55.61
CA THR A 451 55.93 -4.27 56.94
C THR A 451 55.12 -2.98 56.87
N ALA A 452 54.41 -2.65 57.95
CA ALA A 452 53.65 -1.40 58.05
C ALA A 452 54.53 -0.15 57.82
N ASP A 453 55.79 -0.19 58.24
CA ASP A 453 56.72 0.93 58.05
C ASP A 453 57.21 1.03 56.60
N GLU A 454 57.39 -0.10 55.90
CA GLU A 454 57.67 -0.12 54.45
C GLU A 454 56.48 0.46 53.66
N LEU A 455 55.24 0.08 53.99
CA LEU A 455 54.04 0.65 53.37
C LEU A 455 53.92 2.16 53.64
N ARG A 456 54.13 2.63 54.86
CA ARG A 456 54.08 4.08 55.20
C ARG A 456 55.20 4.89 54.56
N ARG A 457 56.34 4.27 54.24
CA ARG A 457 57.47 4.94 53.61
C ARG A 457 57.27 5.10 52.10
N GLU A 458 56.75 4.06 51.46
CA GLU A 458 56.68 4.00 50.00
C GLU A 458 55.32 4.45 49.43
N LEU A 459 54.24 4.38 50.23
CA LEU A 459 52.91 4.78 49.80
C LEU A 459 52.44 6.06 50.52
N PRO A 460 51.55 6.85 49.88
CA PRO A 460 50.86 7.96 50.53
C PRO A 460 50.17 7.53 51.83
N PRO A 461 50.07 8.42 52.84
CA PRO A 461 49.65 8.04 54.20
C PRO A 461 48.27 7.38 54.28
N ASP A 462 47.33 7.82 53.45
CA ASP A 462 45.98 7.27 53.33
C ASP A 462 45.96 5.87 52.72
N GLN A 463 46.75 5.63 51.68
CA GLN A 463 46.87 4.31 51.05
C GLN A 463 47.63 3.31 51.93
N ALA A 464 48.67 3.77 52.61
CA ALA A 464 49.44 2.96 53.54
C ALA A 464 48.56 2.45 54.70
N GLU A 465 47.81 3.34 55.36
CA GLU A 465 46.90 2.96 56.45
C GLU A 465 45.76 2.05 55.97
N TYR A 466 45.23 2.28 54.76
CA TYR A 466 44.23 1.40 54.16
C TYR A 466 44.77 -0.02 53.93
N CYS A 467 45.99 -0.14 53.38
CA CYS A 467 46.64 -1.44 53.18
C CYS A 467 46.92 -2.13 54.52
N ILE A 468 47.43 -1.41 55.53
CA ILE A 468 47.71 -1.95 56.86
C ILE A 468 46.43 -2.45 57.54
N ALA A 469 45.31 -1.74 57.40
CA ALA A 469 44.04 -2.13 58.01
C ALA A 469 43.39 -3.35 57.37
N ARG A 470 43.69 -3.64 56.09
CA ARG A 470 43.05 -4.73 55.33
C ARG A 470 43.96 -5.93 55.06
N MET A 471 45.28 -5.77 55.12
CA MET A 471 46.21 -6.89 54.94
C MET A 471 46.23 -7.76 56.19
N ALA A 472 46.15 -9.07 56.00
CA ALA A 472 46.29 -10.04 57.09
C ALA A 472 47.76 -10.09 57.56
N PRO A 473 48.01 -10.39 58.85
CA PRO A 473 49.37 -10.59 59.34
C PRO A 473 50.00 -11.85 58.72
N TYR A 474 51.22 -11.72 58.21
CA TYR A 474 51.96 -12.81 57.59
C TYR A 474 52.46 -13.80 58.65
N SER A 475 52.18 -15.10 58.45
CA SER A 475 52.47 -16.18 59.42
C SER A 475 53.55 -17.17 58.94
N GLY A 476 54.39 -16.77 57.98
CA GLY A 476 55.46 -17.62 57.44
C GLY A 476 56.66 -17.82 58.40
N PRO A 477 57.55 -18.78 58.11
CA PRO A 477 58.71 -19.11 58.95
C PRO A 477 59.74 -17.96 59.07
N ASP A 478 59.70 -16.99 58.17
CA ASP A 478 60.51 -15.76 58.12
C ASP A 478 59.75 -14.52 58.65
N ALA A 479 58.57 -14.71 59.25
CA ALA A 479 57.76 -13.61 59.78
C ALA A 479 58.50 -12.84 60.89
N VAL A 480 58.58 -11.53 60.70
CA VAL A 480 59.08 -10.57 61.69
C VAL A 480 57.90 -9.84 62.35
N PRO A 481 58.04 -9.31 63.58
CA PRO A 481 56.96 -8.58 64.24
C PRO A 481 56.45 -7.44 63.35
N GLY A 482 55.17 -7.49 62.97
CA GLY A 482 54.53 -6.48 62.10
C GLY A 482 54.55 -6.79 60.60
N SER A 483 54.88 -8.02 60.17
CA SER A 483 54.78 -8.46 58.77
C SER A 483 53.34 -8.67 58.31
N LEU A 484 53.00 -8.16 57.12
CA LEU A 484 51.69 -8.22 56.46
C LEU A 484 51.77 -8.99 55.14
N ASP A 485 50.70 -9.72 54.80
CA ASP A 485 50.58 -10.53 53.60
C ASP A 485 49.88 -9.76 52.48
N TYR A 486 50.66 -9.23 51.55
CA TYR A 486 50.14 -8.49 50.40
C TYR A 486 49.61 -9.41 49.28
N MET A 487 50.01 -10.69 49.23
CA MET A 487 49.57 -11.64 48.20
C MET A 487 48.08 -11.97 48.40
N SER A 488 47.71 -12.32 49.63
CA SER A 488 46.31 -12.54 50.00
C SER A 488 45.45 -11.28 49.74
N PHE A 489 46.00 -10.10 49.98
CA PHE A 489 45.31 -8.82 49.75
C PHE A 489 45.12 -8.53 48.25
N SER A 490 46.15 -8.72 47.41
CA SER A 490 46.02 -8.54 45.95
C SER A 490 45.03 -9.53 45.34
N THR A 491 45.05 -10.79 45.79
CA THR A 491 44.03 -11.76 45.37
C THR A 491 42.65 -11.43 45.91
N ALA A 492 42.48 -10.86 47.11
CA ALA A 492 41.16 -10.46 47.63
C ALA A 492 40.61 -9.17 47.00
N LEU A 493 41.49 -8.27 46.52
CA LEU A 493 41.07 -7.01 45.88
C LEU A 493 40.50 -7.24 44.47
N TYR A 494 40.99 -8.28 43.79
CA TYR A 494 40.66 -8.61 42.39
C TYR A 494 40.03 -10.01 42.22
N GLY A 495 40.01 -10.83 43.27
CA GLY A 495 39.43 -12.16 43.28
C GLY A 495 37.95 -12.08 43.60
N GLU A 496 37.16 -12.60 42.66
CA GLU A 496 35.72 -12.81 42.76
C GLU A 496 35.37 -13.45 44.11
N SER A 497 34.66 -12.70 44.95
CA SER A 497 33.74 -13.33 45.88
C SER A 497 32.56 -13.82 45.05
N ASP A 498 32.57 -15.11 44.71
CA ASP A 498 31.53 -15.83 43.99
C ASP A 498 30.11 -15.42 44.44
N LEU A 499 29.38 -14.74 43.55
CA LEU A 499 27.90 -14.77 43.48
C LEU A 499 27.37 -14.30 42.12
#